data_AF-A0A078H039-F1
#
_entry.id   AF-A0A078H039-F1
#
_cell.length_a   1.000
_cell.length_b   1.000
_cell.length_c   1.000
_cell.angle_alpha   90.00
_cell.angle_beta   90.00
_cell.angle_gamma   90.00
#
_symmetry.space_group_name_H-M   'P 1'
#
loop_
_entity.id
_entity.type
_entity.pdbx_description
1 polymer ?
#
loop_
_entity_poly.entity_id
_entity_poly.type
_entity_poly.pdbx_seq_one_letter_code
_entity_poly.pdbx_strand_id
1 'polypeptide(L)'
;MFKKFSLEEVSSQNQVKASVQRRIRQSIQDEYPGLETVMEDLLPKKSPLIVVKCPNHLTLVVVNNVPLFFCIRDGPYMPTLRLLHQYPNIMQRFQVDRGAIKFVFSGANIMCPGLTSPGGVLDEEVDSERPVAIYAEGKQHALAIGFTKMSAKDIKSINKGIGVDNMHYLNDGLWKVLFPSYIESIKGFVETLLNQFSKNTKANV
;
A
#
# COMPACT_ATOMS: atom_id res chain seq x y z
N MET A 1 -4.71 -6.08 5.07
CA MET A 1 -6.05 -5.61 5.51
C MET A 1 -7.19 -6.02 4.55
N PHE A 2 -7.08 -5.76 3.25
CA PHE A 2 -8.20 -5.90 2.31
C PHE A 2 -8.40 -7.30 1.70
N LYS A 3 -7.89 -8.37 2.33
CA LYS A 3 -7.86 -9.72 1.72
C LYS A 3 -9.25 -10.24 1.31
N LYS A 4 -10.27 -9.95 2.12
CA LYS A 4 -11.67 -10.32 1.88
C LYS A 4 -12.56 -9.14 1.49
N PHE A 5 -11.98 -7.95 1.34
CA PHE A 5 -12.74 -6.72 1.10
C PHE A 5 -13.54 -6.82 -0.19
N SER A 6 -14.83 -6.49 -0.12
CA SER A 6 -15.70 -6.28 -1.27
C SER A 6 -16.50 -4.99 -1.11
N LEU A 7 -17.02 -4.46 -2.22
CA LEU A 7 -17.88 -3.27 -2.19
C LEU A 7 -19.20 -3.51 -1.44
N GLU A 8 -19.64 -4.77 -1.31
CA GLU A 8 -20.85 -5.14 -0.60
C GLU A 8 -20.74 -4.94 0.92
N GLU A 9 -19.50 -4.89 1.44
CA GLU A 9 -19.22 -4.70 2.87
C GLU A 9 -19.22 -3.21 3.27
N VAL A 10 -19.41 -2.27 2.34
CA VAL A 10 -19.42 -0.83 2.61
C VAL A 10 -20.54 -0.47 3.60
N SER A 11 -20.16 0.16 4.71
CA SER A 11 -21.10 0.53 5.77
C SER A 11 -21.83 1.85 5.50
N SER A 12 -21.12 2.83 4.93
CA SER A 12 -21.74 4.09 4.49
C SER A 12 -20.83 4.87 3.56
N GLN A 13 -21.40 5.78 2.77
CA GLN A 13 -20.69 6.69 1.90
C GLN A 13 -21.22 8.11 2.13
N ASN A 14 -20.34 9.05 2.47
CA ASN A 14 -20.75 10.42 2.79
C ASN A 14 -19.85 11.43 2.08
N GLN A 15 -20.45 12.44 1.46
CA GLN A 15 -19.72 13.64 1.08
C GLN A 15 -19.34 14.40 2.36
N VAL A 16 -18.06 14.74 2.51
CA VAL A 16 -17.61 15.45 3.70
C VAL A 16 -17.84 16.95 3.58
N LYS A 17 -18.01 17.61 4.74
CA LYS A 17 -18.08 19.08 4.82
C LYS A 17 -16.74 19.70 4.39
N ALA A 18 -16.77 20.92 3.86
CA ALA A 18 -15.58 21.63 3.38
C ALA A 18 -14.45 21.74 4.45
N SER A 19 -14.81 21.94 5.72
CA SER A 19 -13.83 21.98 6.81
C SER A 19 -13.12 20.63 7.02
N VAL A 20 -13.85 19.52 6.89
CA VAL A 20 -13.29 18.16 6.97
C VAL A 20 -12.41 17.88 5.77
N GLN A 21 -12.86 18.21 4.55
CA GLN A 21 -12.08 18.08 3.32
C GLN A 21 -10.75 18.81 3.42
N ARG A 22 -10.74 20.05 3.92
CA ARG A 22 -9.51 20.82 4.13
C ARG A 22 -8.54 20.11 5.08
N ARG A 23 -9.04 19.55 6.19
CA ARG A 23 -8.20 18.80 7.14
C ARG A 23 -7.61 17.54 6.53
N ILE A 24 -8.42 16.73 5.85
CA ILE A 24 -7.95 15.51 5.16
C ILE A 24 -6.85 15.85 4.16
N ARG A 25 -7.09 16.89 3.35
CA ARG A 25 -6.14 17.34 2.34
C ARG A 25 -4.82 17.83 2.93
N GLN A 26 -4.89 18.57 4.04
CA GLN A 26 -3.70 19.02 4.77
C GLN A 26 -2.91 17.83 5.32
N SER A 27 -3.58 16.89 6.01
CA SER A 27 -2.91 15.70 6.56
C SER A 27 -2.24 14.85 5.48
N ILE A 28 -2.85 14.72 4.30
CA ILE A 28 -2.25 14.01 3.15
C ILE A 28 -1.03 14.76 2.61
N GLN A 29 -1.10 16.09 2.50
CA GLN A 29 0.01 16.90 2.00
C GLN A 29 1.20 16.94 2.97
N ASP A 30 0.94 17.01 4.27
CA ASP A 30 1.97 16.98 5.31
C ASP A 30 2.69 15.62 5.33
N GLU A 31 1.95 14.53 5.15
CA GLU A 31 2.51 13.18 5.10
C GLU A 31 3.23 12.88 3.78
N TYR A 32 2.75 13.45 2.67
CA TYR A 32 3.31 13.23 1.32
C TYR A 32 3.61 14.56 0.59
N PRO A 33 4.66 15.30 0.99
CA PRO A 33 5.02 16.58 0.37
C PRO A 33 5.23 16.50 -1.15
N GLY A 34 5.69 15.36 -1.65
CA GLY A 34 5.89 15.11 -3.08
C GLY A 34 4.62 15.18 -3.94
N LEU A 35 3.43 15.23 -3.33
CA LEU A 35 2.17 15.43 -4.04
C LEU A 35 1.80 16.91 -4.25
N GLU A 36 2.50 17.87 -3.65
CA GLU A 36 2.13 19.29 -3.62
C GLU A 36 1.66 19.83 -4.99
N THR A 37 2.42 19.53 -6.05
CA THR A 37 2.17 20.02 -7.41
C THR A 37 0.93 19.41 -8.08
N VAL A 38 0.48 18.23 -7.62
CA VAL A 38 -0.68 17.50 -8.17
C VAL A 38 -1.87 17.43 -7.21
N MET A 39 -1.77 18.07 -6.03
CA MET A 39 -2.83 18.04 -5.02
C MET A 39 -4.15 18.64 -5.51
N GLU A 40 -4.12 19.63 -6.41
CA GLU A 40 -5.35 20.22 -6.96
C GLU A 40 -6.04 19.31 -7.96
N ASP A 41 -5.30 18.46 -8.67
CA ASP A 41 -5.86 17.48 -9.60
C ASP A 41 -6.38 16.24 -8.85
N LEU A 42 -5.65 15.77 -7.82
CA LEU A 42 -6.02 14.59 -7.03
C LEU A 42 -7.18 14.87 -6.06
N LEU A 43 -7.09 15.97 -5.32
CA LEU A 43 -8.07 16.35 -4.30
C LEU A 43 -8.50 17.81 -4.52
N PRO A 44 -9.26 18.11 -5.59
CA PRO A 44 -9.65 19.48 -5.92
C PRO A 44 -10.47 20.11 -4.78
N LYS A 45 -10.20 21.37 -4.43
CA LYS A 45 -10.88 22.03 -3.30
C LYS A 45 -12.37 22.26 -3.55
N LYS A 46 -12.76 22.37 -4.81
CA LYS A 46 -14.14 22.66 -5.25
C LYS A 46 -14.94 21.39 -5.55
N SER A 47 -14.28 20.24 -5.68
CA SER A 47 -14.94 18.97 -5.99
C SER A 47 -15.38 18.27 -4.71
N PRO A 48 -16.54 17.58 -4.71
CA PRO A 48 -16.96 16.74 -3.59
C PRO A 48 -15.89 15.69 -3.26
N LEU A 49 -15.44 15.69 -2.01
CA LEU A 49 -14.66 14.59 -1.44
C LEU A 49 -15.61 13.66 -0.70
N ILE A 50 -15.57 12.39 -1.06
CA ILE A 50 -16.40 11.35 -0.48
C ILE A 50 -15.56 10.49 0.46
N VAL A 51 -16.06 10.25 1.66
CA VAL A 51 -15.50 9.26 2.58
C VAL A 51 -16.42 8.06 2.63
N VAL A 52 -15.88 6.91 2.24
CA VAL A 52 -16.54 5.60 2.37
C VAL A 52 -16.07 4.96 3.67
N LYS A 53 -16.99 4.59 4.55
CA LYS A 53 -16.70 3.83 5.77
C LYS A 53 -16.91 2.35 5.50
N CYS A 54 -15.94 1.55 5.91
CA CYS A 54 -15.90 0.11 5.77
C CYS A 54 -15.77 -0.55 7.16
N PRO A 55 -15.94 -1.87 7.28
CA PRO A 55 -15.75 -2.60 8.53
C PRO A 55 -14.32 -2.43 9.06
N ASN A 56 -14.12 -2.73 10.35
CA ASN A 56 -12.83 -2.64 11.02
C ASN A 56 -12.23 -1.22 11.07
N HIS A 57 -13.08 -0.19 11.10
CA HIS A 57 -12.69 1.22 11.13
C HIS A 57 -11.85 1.67 9.93
N LEU A 58 -11.98 0.98 8.82
CA LEU A 58 -11.37 1.35 7.57
C LEU A 58 -12.20 2.46 6.91
N THR A 59 -11.53 3.48 6.39
CA THR A 59 -12.14 4.55 5.60
C THR A 59 -11.39 4.72 4.29
N LEU A 60 -12.11 4.99 3.21
CA LEU A 60 -11.55 5.32 1.90
C LEU A 60 -11.86 6.77 1.55
N VAL A 61 -10.87 7.49 1.04
CA VAL A 61 -11.01 8.82 0.45
C VAL A 61 -11.20 8.65 -1.05
N VAL A 62 -12.39 9.03 -1.53
CA VAL A 62 -12.84 8.85 -2.90
C VAL A 62 -13.11 10.20 -3.54
N VAL A 63 -12.55 10.43 -4.71
CA VAL A 63 -12.80 11.60 -5.55
C VAL A 63 -13.12 11.11 -6.95
N ASN A 64 -14.18 11.65 -7.57
CA ASN A 64 -14.63 11.23 -8.90
C ASN A 64 -14.81 9.71 -9.04
N ASN A 65 -15.38 9.06 -8.00
CA ASN A 65 -15.57 7.60 -7.89
C ASN A 65 -14.28 6.78 -7.91
N VAL A 66 -13.12 7.40 -7.70
CA VAL A 66 -11.82 6.72 -7.58
C VAL A 66 -11.33 6.79 -6.13
N PRO A 67 -11.19 5.65 -5.44
CA PRO A 67 -10.45 5.58 -4.19
C PRO A 67 -8.97 5.95 -4.39
N LEU A 68 -8.52 6.98 -3.68
CA LEU A 68 -7.15 7.51 -3.78
C LEU A 68 -6.32 7.17 -2.54
N PHE A 69 -6.92 7.30 -1.36
CA PHE A 69 -6.29 7.00 -0.08
C PHE A 69 -7.21 6.15 0.80
N PHE A 70 -6.63 5.48 1.78
CA PHE A 70 -7.34 4.79 2.84
C PHE A 70 -6.74 5.15 4.20
N CYS A 71 -7.53 5.06 5.25
CA CYS A 71 -7.10 5.28 6.62
C CYS A 71 -7.77 4.23 7.51
N ILE A 72 -7.04 3.71 8.50
CA ILE A 72 -7.57 2.82 9.52
C ILE A 72 -7.62 3.56 10.86
N ARG A 73 -8.80 3.57 11.50
CA ARG A 73 -9.05 4.33 12.72
C ARG A 73 -8.63 5.80 12.52
N ASP A 74 -7.73 6.30 13.35
CA ASP A 74 -7.20 7.67 13.30
C ASP A 74 -5.72 7.69 12.85
N GLY A 75 -5.28 6.64 12.14
CA GLY A 75 -3.93 6.56 11.57
C GLY A 75 -3.72 7.48 10.36
N PRO A 76 -2.51 7.49 9.78
CA PRO A 76 -2.25 8.30 8.59
C PRO A 76 -3.08 7.83 7.40
N TYR A 77 -3.40 8.76 6.50
CA TYR A 77 -3.91 8.42 5.19
C TYR A 77 -2.80 7.77 4.38
N MET A 78 -3.04 6.57 3.87
CA MET A 78 -2.12 5.81 3.03
C MET A 78 -2.65 5.79 1.59
N PRO A 79 -1.80 5.98 0.56
CA PRO A 79 -2.24 5.94 -0.82
C PRO A 79 -2.65 4.51 -1.20
N THR A 80 -3.55 4.38 -2.17
CA THR A 80 -3.76 3.09 -2.84
C THR A 80 -2.52 2.71 -3.65
N LEU A 81 -2.32 1.42 -3.92
CA LEU A 81 -1.20 0.99 -4.76
C LEU A 81 -1.29 1.59 -6.17
N ARG A 82 -2.49 1.79 -6.70
CA ARG A 82 -2.71 2.46 -7.98
C ARG A 82 -2.15 3.88 -7.97
N LEU A 83 -2.44 4.66 -6.92
CA LEU A 83 -1.93 6.01 -6.78
C LEU A 83 -0.41 6.01 -6.61
N LEU A 84 0.12 5.12 -5.78
CA LEU A 84 1.56 4.99 -5.58
C LEU A 84 2.29 4.60 -6.88
N HIS A 85 1.70 3.76 -7.73
CA HIS A 85 2.31 3.41 -9.03
C HIS A 85 2.36 4.61 -9.99
N GLN A 86 1.45 5.58 -9.86
CA GLN A 86 1.50 6.83 -10.63
C GLN A 86 2.55 7.81 -10.07
N TYR A 87 2.75 7.80 -8.76
CA TYR A 87 3.66 8.70 -8.05
C TYR A 87 4.60 7.91 -7.12
N PRO A 88 5.56 7.12 -7.66
CA PRO A 88 6.33 6.15 -6.88
C PRO A 88 7.26 6.77 -5.82
N ASN A 89 7.57 8.06 -5.95
CA ASN A 89 8.52 8.77 -5.11
C ASN A 89 7.87 9.45 -3.88
N ILE A 90 6.55 9.31 -3.69
CA ILE A 90 5.86 9.97 -2.57
C ILE A 90 6.01 9.24 -1.24
N MET A 91 6.51 8.00 -1.25
CA MET A 91 6.69 7.18 -0.05
C MET A 91 8.12 6.67 0.06
N GLN A 92 8.59 6.50 1.29
CA GLN A 92 9.84 5.80 1.53
C GLN A 92 9.74 4.32 1.16
N ARG A 93 10.83 3.81 0.59
CA ARG A 93 10.88 2.48 -0.03
C ARG A 93 11.64 1.50 0.85
N PHE A 94 10.98 0.41 1.21
CA PHE A 94 11.64 -0.82 1.65
C PHE A 94 11.57 -1.86 0.53
N GLN A 95 12.57 -2.74 0.47
CA GLN A 95 12.61 -3.85 -0.46
C GLN A 95 12.72 -5.16 0.31
N VAL A 96 11.86 -6.12 -0.03
CA VAL A 96 12.00 -7.50 0.43
C VAL A 96 12.76 -8.35 -0.59
N ASP A 97 13.40 -9.41 -0.11
CA ASP A 97 13.97 -10.42 -1.00
C ASP A 97 12.92 -11.19 -1.82
N ARG A 98 13.41 -11.97 -2.79
CA ARG A 98 12.56 -12.80 -3.65
C ARG A 98 11.73 -13.86 -2.90
N GLY A 99 12.26 -14.38 -1.79
CA GLY A 99 11.60 -15.42 -1.00
C GLY A 99 10.33 -14.92 -0.32
N ALA A 100 10.31 -13.64 0.06
CA ALA A 100 9.18 -12.98 0.71
C ALA A 100 8.01 -12.67 -0.26
N ILE A 101 8.27 -12.54 -1.57
CA ILE A 101 7.28 -12.07 -2.56
C ILE A 101 5.94 -12.82 -2.46
N LYS A 102 5.95 -14.16 -2.51
CA LYS A 102 4.73 -14.98 -2.47
C LYS A 102 3.89 -14.75 -1.22
N PHE A 103 4.53 -14.47 -0.09
CA PHE A 103 3.88 -14.24 1.19
C PHE A 103 3.27 -12.85 1.24
N VAL A 104 3.96 -11.84 0.73
CA VAL A 104 3.42 -10.47 0.59
C VAL A 104 2.16 -10.46 -0.28
N PHE A 105 2.17 -11.16 -1.41
CA PHE A 105 0.99 -11.36 -2.27
C PHE A 105 -0.16 -12.13 -1.61
N SER A 106 0.11 -12.83 -0.50
CA SER A 106 -0.91 -13.54 0.29
C SER A 106 -1.44 -12.72 1.47
N GLY A 107 -0.94 -11.49 1.63
CA GLY A 107 -1.29 -10.56 2.70
C GLY A 107 -0.50 -10.77 4.00
N ALA A 108 0.62 -11.49 3.97
CA ALA A 108 1.47 -11.66 5.14
C ALA A 108 2.19 -10.35 5.49
N ASN A 109 2.44 -10.17 6.79
CA ASN A 109 3.32 -9.12 7.30
C ASN A 109 4.77 -9.33 6.84
N ILE A 110 5.54 -8.25 6.84
CA ILE A 110 6.95 -8.28 6.44
C ILE A 110 7.78 -8.51 7.69
N MET A 111 8.51 -9.62 7.67
CA MET A 111 9.39 -10.02 8.77
C MET A 111 10.76 -9.36 8.60
N CYS A 112 11.41 -8.98 9.71
CA CYS A 112 12.72 -8.33 9.67
C CYS A 112 13.77 -9.07 8.82
N PRO A 113 13.90 -10.42 8.88
CA PRO A 113 14.84 -11.15 8.03
C PRO A 113 14.65 -10.97 6.52
N GLY A 114 13.41 -10.69 6.07
CA GLY A 114 13.14 -10.45 4.66
C GLY A 114 13.60 -9.07 4.16
N LEU A 115 13.90 -8.16 5.09
CA LEU A 115 14.37 -6.79 4.82
C LEU A 115 15.88 -6.62 5.03
N THR A 116 16.51 -7.53 5.75
CA THR A 116 17.94 -7.51 6.10
C THR A 116 18.77 -8.57 5.36
N SER A 117 18.12 -9.41 4.55
CA SER A 117 18.78 -10.37 3.68
C SER A 117 19.53 -9.68 2.53
N PRO A 118 20.38 -10.38 1.76
CA PRO A 118 21.14 -9.77 0.65
C PRO A 118 20.29 -9.09 -0.43
N GLY A 119 19.03 -9.51 -0.60
CA GLY A 119 18.07 -8.88 -1.52
C GLY A 119 17.17 -7.83 -0.86
N GLY A 120 17.24 -7.71 0.47
CA GLY A 120 16.50 -6.74 1.27
C GLY A 120 17.19 -5.38 1.26
N VAL A 121 16.40 -4.30 1.24
CA VAL A 121 16.90 -2.92 1.32
C VAL A 121 16.00 -2.13 2.24
N LEU A 122 16.62 -1.38 3.15
CA LEU A 122 15.96 -0.47 4.07
C LEU A 122 16.40 0.96 3.78
N ASP A 123 15.47 1.89 3.91
CA ASP A 123 15.81 3.29 4.14
C ASP A 123 15.99 3.48 5.65
N GLU A 124 17.23 3.73 6.08
CA GLU A 124 17.60 3.78 7.50
C GLU A 124 17.03 4.98 8.27
N GLU A 125 16.47 5.96 7.56
CA GLU A 125 15.85 7.16 8.15
C GLU A 125 14.38 6.93 8.53
N VAL A 126 13.81 5.76 8.22
CA VAL A 126 12.42 5.47 8.53
C VAL A 126 12.25 5.01 9.98
N ASP A 127 11.49 5.79 10.74
CA ASP A 127 11.07 5.46 12.10
C ASP A 127 9.93 4.42 12.17
N SER A 128 9.64 3.94 13.37
CA SER A 128 8.43 3.16 13.64
C SER A 128 7.17 4.00 13.43
N GLU A 129 6.05 3.33 13.17
CA GLU A 129 4.74 3.97 12.97
C GLU A 129 4.67 4.90 11.76
N ARG A 130 5.38 4.56 10.69
CA ARG A 130 5.42 5.29 9.42
C ARG A 130 4.88 4.45 8.26
N PRO A 131 4.10 5.05 7.33
CA PRO A 131 3.77 4.42 6.06
C PRO A 131 5.01 4.18 5.19
N VAL A 132 5.11 2.99 4.60
CA VAL A 132 6.20 2.64 3.67
C VAL A 132 5.68 1.91 2.44
N ALA A 133 6.35 2.10 1.31
CA ALA A 133 6.13 1.31 0.12
C ALA A 133 7.00 0.05 0.13
N ILE A 134 6.39 -1.12 -0.05
CA ILE A 134 7.09 -2.41 -0.08
C ILE A 134 7.32 -2.83 -1.51
N TYR A 135 8.58 -2.83 -1.93
CA TYR A 135 9.06 -3.35 -3.20
C TYR A 135 9.64 -4.74 -3.01
N ALA A 136 9.97 -5.40 -4.12
CA ALA A 136 10.75 -6.62 -4.08
C ALA A 136 11.94 -6.55 -5.02
N GLU A 137 12.96 -7.34 -4.69
CA GLU A 137 14.13 -7.51 -5.53
C GLU A 137 13.75 -7.83 -6.98
N GLY A 138 14.25 -7.00 -7.91
CA GLY A 138 13.97 -7.14 -9.34
C GLY A 138 12.57 -6.72 -9.79
N LYS A 139 11.81 -5.99 -8.96
CA LYS A 139 10.49 -5.43 -9.32
C LYS A 139 10.51 -3.90 -9.29
N GLN A 140 9.90 -3.29 -10.31
CA GLN A 140 9.85 -1.83 -10.47
C GLN A 140 8.67 -1.17 -9.77
N HIS A 141 7.62 -1.94 -9.45
CA HIS A 141 6.41 -1.43 -8.82
C HIS A 141 6.29 -1.96 -7.39
N ALA A 142 5.73 -1.13 -6.50
CA ALA A 142 5.41 -1.55 -5.15
C ALA A 142 4.42 -2.73 -5.16
N LEU A 143 4.70 -3.73 -4.34
CA LEU A 143 3.86 -4.90 -4.14
C LEU A 143 2.83 -4.68 -3.03
N ALA A 144 3.17 -3.84 -2.05
CA ALA A 144 2.32 -3.53 -0.92
C ALA A 144 2.59 -2.13 -0.35
N ILE A 145 1.62 -1.65 0.40
CA ILE A 145 1.72 -0.55 1.34
C ILE A 145 1.85 -1.17 2.73
N GLY A 146 2.88 -0.76 3.46
CA GLY A 146 3.16 -1.22 4.80
C GLY A 146 3.07 -0.10 5.83
N PHE A 147 2.99 -0.48 7.09
CA PHE A 147 3.12 0.43 8.24
C PHE A 147 4.15 -0.13 9.20
N THR A 148 5.21 0.63 9.49
CA THR A 148 6.35 0.13 10.26
C THR A 148 5.95 -0.15 11.71
N LYS A 149 6.33 -1.33 12.22
CA LYS A 149 6.23 -1.70 13.63
C LYS A 149 7.53 -1.46 14.39
N MET A 150 8.62 -1.39 13.67
CA MET A 150 9.96 -1.14 14.17
C MET A 150 10.62 -0.08 13.26
N SER A 151 11.50 0.73 13.81
CA SER A 151 12.34 1.63 12.99
C SER A 151 13.24 0.80 12.06
N ALA A 152 13.69 1.36 10.95
CA ALA A 152 14.61 0.69 10.04
C ALA A 152 15.90 0.24 10.76
N LYS A 153 16.40 1.06 11.70
CA LYS A 153 17.56 0.77 12.55
C LYS A 153 17.31 -0.45 13.44
N ASP A 154 16.12 -0.55 14.04
CA ASP A 154 15.73 -1.70 14.87
C ASP A 154 15.49 -2.95 14.03
N ILE A 155 14.87 -2.82 12.85
CA ILE A 155 14.70 -3.93 11.91
C ILE A 155 16.07 -4.55 11.58
N LYS A 156 17.05 -3.68 11.28
CA LYS A 156 18.42 -4.10 10.94
C LYS A 156 19.16 -4.73 12.11
N SER A 157 19.06 -4.15 13.31
CA SER A 157 19.83 -4.60 14.48
C SER A 157 19.23 -5.85 15.15
N ILE A 158 17.91 -5.90 15.33
CA ILE A 158 17.21 -7.00 16.01
C ILE A 158 17.02 -8.19 15.07
N ASN A 159 16.74 -7.92 13.80
CA ASN A 159 16.57 -8.92 12.74
C ASN A 159 15.61 -10.08 13.10
N LYS A 160 14.56 -9.79 13.86
CA LYS A 160 13.57 -10.78 14.32
C LYS A 160 12.20 -10.13 14.49
N GLY A 161 11.15 -10.91 14.23
CA GLY A 161 9.77 -10.46 14.39
C GLY A 161 9.21 -9.72 13.18
N ILE A 162 8.05 -9.10 13.38
CA ILE A 162 7.35 -8.32 12.34
C ILE A 162 7.96 -6.92 12.34
N GLY A 163 8.61 -6.56 11.22
CA GLY A 163 9.14 -5.21 11.03
C GLY A 163 8.09 -4.25 10.47
N VAL A 164 7.21 -4.76 9.59
CA VAL A 164 6.18 -3.96 8.92
C VAL A 164 4.88 -4.75 8.79
N ASP A 165 3.77 -4.16 9.22
CA ASP A 165 2.46 -4.73 8.95
C ASP A 165 2.03 -4.47 7.51
N ASN A 166 1.42 -5.47 6.87
CA ASN A 166 0.92 -5.35 5.50
C ASN A 166 -0.50 -4.76 5.47
N MET A 167 -0.60 -3.51 5.00
CA MET A 167 -1.86 -2.77 4.96
C MET A 167 -2.65 -3.09 3.69
N HIS A 168 -2.03 -2.93 2.53
CA HIS A 168 -2.66 -3.10 1.22
C HIS A 168 -1.66 -3.74 0.27
N TYR A 169 -2.05 -4.76 -0.50
CA TYR A 169 -1.14 -5.48 -1.40
C TYR A 169 -1.79 -5.77 -2.75
N LEU A 170 -0.94 -6.01 -3.76
CA LEU A 170 -1.40 -6.37 -5.10
C LEU A 170 -2.32 -7.60 -5.05
N ASN A 171 -3.44 -7.55 -5.79
CA ASN A 171 -4.49 -8.58 -5.83
C ASN A 171 -5.33 -8.77 -4.56
N ASP A 172 -5.21 -7.89 -3.57
CA ASP A 172 -6.20 -7.83 -2.49
C ASP A 172 -7.55 -7.27 -2.98
N GLY A 173 -8.55 -7.24 -2.11
CA GLY A 173 -9.90 -6.80 -2.45
C GLY A 173 -9.96 -5.35 -2.95
N LEU A 174 -9.20 -4.43 -2.33
CA LEU A 174 -9.18 -3.03 -2.77
C LEU A 174 -8.52 -2.89 -4.15
N TRP A 175 -7.43 -3.64 -4.39
CA TRP A 175 -6.80 -3.69 -5.71
C TRP A 175 -7.80 -4.16 -6.77
N LYS A 176 -8.54 -5.24 -6.49
CA LYS A 176 -9.53 -5.80 -7.42
C LYS A 176 -10.68 -4.82 -7.73
N VAL A 177 -11.16 -4.11 -6.72
CA VAL A 177 -12.21 -3.10 -6.87
C VAL A 177 -11.76 -1.94 -7.76
N LEU A 178 -10.50 -1.52 -7.64
CA LEU A 178 -9.93 -0.44 -8.47
C LEU A 178 -9.67 -0.86 -9.93
N PHE A 179 -9.64 -2.15 -10.20
CA PHE A 179 -9.23 -2.73 -11.47
C PHE A 179 -10.18 -3.83 -12.00
N PRO A 180 -11.50 -3.60 -12.17
CA PRO A 180 -12.40 -4.64 -12.67
C PRO A 180 -12.02 -5.12 -14.08
N SER A 181 -11.59 -4.21 -14.96
CA SER A 181 -11.18 -4.50 -16.35
C SER A 181 -9.65 -4.59 -16.56
N TYR A 182 -8.84 -3.94 -15.71
CA TYR A 182 -7.37 -3.98 -15.82
C TYR A 182 -6.80 -5.33 -15.37
N ILE A 183 -7.46 -6.04 -14.45
CA ILE A 183 -7.07 -7.41 -14.09
C ILE A 183 -7.08 -8.35 -15.30
N GLU A 184 -7.98 -8.18 -16.27
CA GLU A 184 -7.93 -8.95 -17.52
C GLU A 184 -6.68 -8.63 -18.35
N SER A 185 -6.24 -7.37 -18.37
CA SER A 185 -5.03 -6.95 -19.10
C SER A 185 -3.71 -7.38 -18.46
N ILE A 186 -3.66 -7.57 -17.13
CA ILE A 186 -2.46 -7.98 -16.39
C ILE A 186 -2.50 -9.41 -15.83
N LYS A 187 -3.60 -10.16 -16.05
CA LYS A 187 -3.71 -11.59 -15.69
C LYS A 187 -2.52 -12.39 -16.20
N GLY A 188 -2.12 -12.17 -17.45
CA GLY A 188 -0.94 -12.78 -18.05
C GLY A 188 0.37 -12.42 -17.33
N PHE A 189 0.53 -11.18 -16.86
CA PHE A 189 1.71 -10.76 -16.09
C PHE A 189 1.75 -11.38 -14.69
N VAL A 190 0.62 -11.42 -13.98
CA VAL A 190 0.50 -12.03 -12.65
C VAL A 190 0.70 -13.55 -12.73
N GLU A 191 0.09 -14.23 -13.71
CA GLU A 191 0.30 -15.66 -13.95
C GLU A 191 1.73 -15.97 -14.37
N THR A 192 2.33 -15.15 -15.23
CA THR A 192 3.75 -15.28 -15.61
C THR A 192 4.66 -15.12 -14.39
N LEU A 193 4.40 -14.15 -13.53
CA LEU A 193 5.13 -13.98 -12.27
C LEU A 193 4.97 -15.21 -11.38
N LEU A 194 3.75 -15.64 -11.09
CA LEU A 194 3.48 -16.81 -10.23
C LEU A 194 4.09 -18.10 -10.79
N ASN A 195 4.04 -18.31 -12.11
CA ASN A 195 4.61 -19.47 -12.79
C ASN A 195 6.14 -19.44 -12.83
N GLN A 196 6.75 -18.26 -12.97
CA GLN A 196 8.21 -18.09 -12.83
C GLN A 196 8.69 -18.44 -11.41
N PHE A 197 7.90 -18.13 -10.38
CA PHE A 197 8.23 -18.50 -9.00
C PHE A 197 7.96 -19.98 -8.67
N SER A 198 6.99 -20.63 -9.32
CA SER A 198 6.71 -22.06 -9.15
C SER A 198 7.77 -22.97 -9.79
N LYS A 199 8.40 -22.54 -10.89
CA LYS A 199 9.44 -23.31 -11.58
C LYS A 199 10.81 -23.24 -10.87
N ASN A 200 11.12 -22.14 -10.18
CA ASN A 200 12.40 -21.98 -9.48
C ASN A 200 12.50 -22.71 -8.13
N THR A 201 11.41 -23.28 -7.60
CA THR A 201 11.44 -24.14 -6.42
C THR A 201 11.60 -25.64 -6.74
N LYS A 202 11.57 -26.04 -8.02
CA LYS A 202 11.79 -27.44 -8.44
C LYS A 202 13.19 -27.73 -9.00
N ALA A 203 14.09 -26.74 -9.02
CA ALA A 203 15.44 -26.90 -9.56
C ALA A 203 16.54 -27.13 -8.50
N ASN A 204 16.17 -27.24 -7.22
CA ASN A 204 17.10 -27.55 -6.11
C ASN A 204 16.57 -28.73 -5.26
N VAL A 205 16.29 -29.86 -5.92
CA VAL A 205 16.28 -31.20 -5.33
C VAL A 205 17.08 -32.11 -6.25
#